data_AF-T1G7N9-F1
#
_entry.id   AF-T1G7N9-F1
#
_cell.length_a   1.000
_cell.length_b   1.000
_cell.length_c   1.000
_cell.angle_alpha   90.00
_cell.angle_beta   90.00
_cell.angle_gamma   90.00
#
_symmetry.space_group_name_H-M   'P 1'
#
loop_
_entity.id
_entity.type
_entity.pdbx_description
1 polymer ?
#
loop_
_entity_poly.entity_id
_entity_poly.type
_entity_poly.pdbx_seq_one_letter_code
_entity_poly.pdbx_strand_id
1 'polypeptide(L)'
;FFSVTAKIRILKDYHLRIINSVYPIPSGFDIANNLRYFSQTLIGVLKDVPLSTKHLFIRRKTNRECLQVFPDLDYMHLYETVECIINDVSVILTGQHALGESLLCVLGCLAPFLSSSILDTLPNLVASTLTTFPSSLHRDILMLLCNNLLPVTISNLMGQNCTYATDSVPSVLMIVFQFSHSKEYHSMIVECLMALKKDVYKDLLYVIAYGASQSREVASHLLFYYWPQLNPMCFDFSGIHGTYHGSFLKYFSFFHCLGLLKFCEIGL
;
A
#
# COMPACT_ATOMS: atom_id res chain seq x y z
N PHE A 1 -29.15 5.69 -10.72
CA PHE A 1 -28.20 5.17 -11.73
C PHE A 1 -27.73 6.22 -12.73
N PHE A 2 -28.61 6.95 -13.42
CA PHE A 2 -28.21 8.05 -14.34
C PHE A 2 -27.23 9.09 -13.73
N SER A 3 -27.32 9.31 -12.40
CA SER A 3 -26.41 10.18 -11.63
C SER A 3 -24.97 9.65 -11.52
N VAL A 4 -24.76 8.33 -11.47
CA VAL A 4 -23.44 7.71 -11.21
C VAL A 4 -22.54 7.82 -12.43
N THR A 5 -23.00 7.35 -13.59
CA THR A 5 -22.25 7.43 -14.85
C THR A 5 -21.96 8.88 -15.25
N ALA A 6 -22.91 9.80 -15.00
CA ALA A 6 -22.69 11.24 -15.21
C ALA A 6 -21.57 11.78 -14.30
N LYS A 7 -21.53 11.39 -13.03
CA LYS A 7 -20.46 11.79 -12.10
C LYS A 7 -19.11 11.17 -12.43
N ILE A 8 -19.07 9.93 -12.95
CA ILE A 8 -17.83 9.33 -13.46
C ILE A 8 -17.31 10.14 -14.66
N ARG A 9 -18.19 10.53 -15.57
CA ARG A 9 -17.83 11.40 -16.70
C ARG A 9 -17.29 12.76 -16.24
N ILE A 10 -17.85 13.34 -15.18
CA ILE A 10 -17.34 14.58 -14.58
C ILE A 10 -15.92 14.39 -14.02
N LEU A 11 -15.66 13.28 -13.31
CA LEU A 11 -14.31 12.98 -12.81
C LEU A 11 -13.29 12.81 -13.96
N LYS A 12 -13.69 12.14 -15.05
CA LYS A 12 -12.86 12.03 -16.27
C LYS A 12 -12.60 13.39 -16.92
N ASP A 13 -13.61 14.26 -16.97
CA ASP A 13 -13.45 15.63 -17.47
C ASP A 13 -12.49 16.44 -16.59
N TYR A 14 -12.54 16.30 -15.27
CA TYR A 14 -11.58 16.92 -14.36
C TYR A 14 -10.15 16.44 -14.58
N HIS A 15 -9.95 15.13 -14.70
CA HIS A 15 -8.66 14.54 -15.05
C HIS A 15 -8.10 15.12 -16.37
N LEU A 16 -8.92 15.16 -17.43
CA LEU A 16 -8.52 15.72 -18.72
C LEU A 16 -8.18 17.21 -18.64
N ARG A 17 -8.89 17.99 -17.82
CA ARG A 17 -8.59 19.42 -17.63
C ARG A 17 -7.30 19.64 -16.87
N ILE A 18 -6.97 18.79 -15.90
CA ILE A 18 -5.70 18.86 -15.16
C ILE A 18 -4.54 18.60 -16.13
N ILE A 19 -4.59 17.49 -16.87
CA ILE A 19 -3.50 17.11 -17.79
C ILE A 19 -3.32 18.14 -18.91
N ASN A 20 -4.41 18.59 -19.52
CA ASN A 20 -4.34 19.52 -20.64
C ASN A 20 -4.27 20.99 -20.20
N SER A 21 -4.23 21.27 -18.89
CA SER A 21 -4.25 22.63 -18.33
C SER A 21 -5.40 23.50 -18.88
N VAL A 22 -6.58 22.89 -19.06
CA VAL A 22 -7.76 23.55 -19.63
C VAL A 22 -8.53 24.27 -18.54
N TYR A 23 -8.77 25.57 -18.74
CA TYR A 23 -9.47 26.41 -17.77
C TYR A 23 -11.00 26.24 -17.81
N PRO A 24 -11.69 26.32 -16.64
CA PRO A 24 -11.12 26.43 -15.31
C PRO A 24 -10.54 25.09 -14.82
N ILE A 25 -9.32 25.15 -14.27
CA ILE A 25 -8.63 23.98 -13.70
C ILE A 25 -9.37 23.61 -12.41
N PRO A 26 -9.85 22.35 -12.27
CA PRO A 26 -10.57 21.93 -11.08
C PRO A 26 -9.65 21.93 -9.85
N SER A 27 -10.16 22.42 -8.71
CA SER A 27 -9.43 22.33 -7.45
C SER A 27 -9.53 20.93 -6.85
N GLY A 28 -8.60 20.56 -5.96
CA GLY A 28 -8.68 19.32 -5.21
C GLY A 28 -9.96 19.21 -4.37
N PHE A 29 -10.54 20.35 -3.94
CA PHE A 29 -11.81 20.38 -3.24
C PHE A 29 -13.00 20.01 -4.12
N ASP A 30 -13.03 20.46 -5.38
CA ASP A 30 -14.11 20.16 -6.33
C ASP A 30 -14.16 18.65 -6.65
N ILE A 31 -12.98 18.07 -6.81
CA ILE A 31 -12.80 16.64 -7.07
C ILE A 31 -13.16 15.85 -5.80
N ALA A 32 -12.67 16.25 -4.63
CA ALA A 32 -12.97 15.62 -3.35
C ALA A 32 -14.48 15.55 -3.07
N ASN A 33 -15.21 16.64 -3.34
CA ASN A 33 -16.66 16.68 -3.15
C ASN A 33 -17.40 15.67 -4.05
N ASN A 34 -16.94 15.48 -5.30
CA ASN A 34 -17.50 14.45 -6.17
C ASN A 34 -17.14 13.04 -5.70
N LEU A 35 -15.92 12.81 -5.21
CA LEU A 35 -15.48 11.52 -4.66
C LEU A 35 -16.22 11.14 -3.38
N ARG A 36 -16.56 12.12 -2.52
CA ARG A 36 -17.36 11.90 -1.31
C ARG A 36 -18.75 11.36 -1.60
N TYR A 37 -19.38 11.79 -2.70
CA TYR A 37 -20.65 11.22 -3.16
C TYR A 37 -20.53 9.72 -3.44
N PHE A 38 -19.46 9.30 -4.14
CA PHE A 38 -19.19 7.88 -4.40
C PHE A 38 -18.94 7.13 -3.10
N SER A 39 -18.10 7.67 -2.21
CA SER A 39 -17.83 7.08 -0.90
C SER A 39 -19.12 6.85 -0.10
N GLN A 40 -19.98 7.86 -0.01
CA GLN A 40 -21.26 7.75 0.69
C GLN A 40 -22.20 6.73 0.06
N THR A 41 -22.24 6.68 -1.28
CA THR A 41 -23.06 5.71 -2.00
C THR A 41 -22.57 4.28 -1.75
N LEU A 42 -21.25 4.05 -1.88
CA LEU A 42 -20.62 2.74 -1.63
C LEU A 42 -20.78 2.32 -0.17
N ILE A 43 -20.59 3.22 0.78
CA ILE A 43 -20.81 2.95 2.21
C ILE A 43 -22.28 2.61 2.48
N GLY A 44 -23.24 3.30 1.86
CA GLY A 44 -24.66 2.96 1.94
C GLY A 44 -24.91 1.53 1.49
N VAL A 45 -24.42 1.18 0.30
CA VAL A 45 -24.50 -0.18 -0.25
C VAL A 45 -23.85 -1.20 0.69
N LEU A 46 -22.70 -0.88 1.31
CA LEU A 46 -22.01 -1.78 2.25
C LEU A 46 -22.71 -1.92 3.60
N LYS A 47 -23.47 -0.91 4.06
CA LYS A 47 -24.26 -0.96 5.30
C LYS A 47 -25.47 -1.86 5.17
N ASP A 48 -26.05 -1.94 3.98
CA ASP A 48 -27.21 -2.77 3.68
C ASP A 48 -26.85 -4.27 3.54
N VAL A 49 -25.57 -4.62 3.65
CA VAL A 49 -25.09 -6.00 3.60
C VAL A 49 -25.23 -6.66 4.98
N PRO A 50 -25.97 -7.79 5.11
CA PRO A 50 -26.12 -8.49 6.37
C PRO A 50 -24.76 -8.97 6.92
N LEU A 51 -24.59 -8.88 8.25
CA LEU A 51 -23.34 -9.16 8.98
C LEU A 51 -22.74 -10.55 8.66
N SER A 52 -23.55 -11.53 8.29
CA SER A 52 -23.14 -12.87 7.86
C SER A 52 -22.25 -12.87 6.60
N THR A 53 -22.37 -11.85 5.75
CA THR A 53 -21.59 -11.63 4.52
C THR A 53 -20.28 -10.87 4.79
N LYS A 54 -20.06 -10.31 5.99
CA LYS A 54 -18.74 -9.76 6.36
C LYS A 54 -17.64 -10.82 6.34
N HIS A 55 -17.99 -12.04 6.71
CA HIS A 55 -17.12 -13.20 6.56
C HIS A 55 -16.85 -13.57 5.10
N LEU A 56 -17.70 -13.16 4.14
CA LEU A 56 -17.50 -13.39 2.71
C LEU A 56 -16.52 -12.38 2.09
N PHE A 57 -16.48 -11.13 2.59
CA PHE A 57 -15.42 -10.17 2.25
C PHE A 57 -14.04 -10.65 2.71
N ILE A 58 -13.99 -11.31 3.87
CA ILE A 58 -12.78 -12.01 4.31
C ILE A 58 -12.49 -13.19 3.37
N ARG A 59 -13.50 -13.92 2.87
CA ARG A 59 -13.31 -15.20 2.18
C ARG A 59 -12.93 -15.15 0.68
N ARG A 60 -12.49 -14.02 0.11
CA ARG A 60 -12.13 -13.92 -1.32
C ARG A 60 -13.19 -14.50 -2.28
N LYS A 61 -14.46 -14.59 -1.86
CA LYS A 61 -15.51 -15.04 -2.76
C LYS A 61 -16.05 -13.78 -3.39
N THR A 62 -15.40 -13.35 -4.49
CA THR A 62 -16.03 -12.60 -5.58
C THR A 62 -17.13 -13.50 -6.15
N ASN A 63 -18.12 -13.81 -5.33
CA ASN A 63 -19.20 -14.68 -5.70
C ASN A 63 -20.04 -13.80 -6.63
N ARG A 64 -20.18 -14.21 -7.88
CA ARG A 64 -21.12 -13.59 -8.83
C ARG A 64 -22.53 -13.46 -8.23
N GLU A 65 -22.84 -14.27 -7.21
CA GLU A 65 -24.03 -14.22 -6.35
C GLU A 65 -24.10 -12.99 -5.42
N CYS A 66 -22.98 -12.44 -4.94
CA CYS A 66 -22.95 -11.18 -4.18
C CYS A 66 -23.07 -9.96 -5.11
N LEU A 67 -22.45 -10.01 -6.30
CA LEU A 67 -22.55 -8.94 -7.31
C LEU A 67 -23.99 -8.75 -7.82
N GLN A 68 -24.83 -9.79 -7.80
CA GLN A 68 -26.26 -9.67 -8.11
C GLN A 68 -27.07 -8.91 -7.04
N VAL A 69 -26.56 -8.81 -5.81
CA VAL A 69 -27.21 -8.07 -4.71
C VAL A 69 -26.81 -6.59 -4.75
N PHE A 70 -25.72 -6.27 -5.44
CA PHE A 70 -25.21 -4.91 -5.51
C PHE A 70 -25.75 -4.15 -6.73
N PRO A 71 -26.08 -2.85 -6.56
CA PRO A 71 -26.43 -2.00 -7.68
C PRO A 71 -25.27 -1.99 -8.70
N ASP A 72 -25.59 -2.08 -9.99
CA ASP A 72 -24.58 -2.04 -11.07
C ASP A 72 -24.08 -0.59 -11.24
N LEU A 73 -23.18 -0.19 -10.34
CA LEU A 73 -22.34 0.99 -10.55
C LEU A 73 -21.18 0.52 -11.42
N ASP A 74 -20.74 1.32 -12.39
CA ASP A 74 -19.58 1.01 -13.23
C ASP A 74 -18.27 1.01 -12.40
N TYR A 75 -18.10 0.06 -11.46
CA TYR A 75 -17.06 0.03 -10.43
C TYR A 75 -15.66 0.02 -11.05
N MET A 76 -15.51 -0.66 -12.19
CA MET A 76 -14.27 -0.74 -12.95
C MET A 76 -13.87 0.63 -13.52
N HIS A 77 -14.79 1.31 -14.20
CA HIS A 77 -14.53 2.64 -14.74
C HIS A 77 -14.29 3.68 -13.64
N LEU A 78 -14.97 3.53 -12.49
CA LEU A 78 -14.72 4.36 -11.33
C LEU A 78 -13.30 4.13 -10.77
N TYR A 79 -12.87 2.87 -10.64
CA TYR A 79 -11.51 2.52 -10.22
C TYR A 79 -10.46 3.09 -11.17
N GLU A 80 -10.57 2.87 -12.48
CA GLU A 80 -9.64 3.41 -13.48
C GLU A 80 -9.55 4.95 -13.39
N THR A 81 -10.69 5.62 -13.22
CA THR A 81 -10.71 7.09 -13.10
C THR A 81 -10.04 7.54 -11.80
N VAL A 82 -10.25 6.83 -10.69
CA VAL A 82 -9.61 7.11 -9.40
C VAL A 82 -8.10 6.87 -9.49
N GLU A 83 -7.65 5.79 -10.13
CA GLU A 83 -6.23 5.50 -10.38
C GLU A 83 -5.56 6.60 -11.21
N CYS A 84 -6.21 7.06 -12.29
CA CYS A 84 -5.75 8.20 -13.07
C CYS A 84 -5.59 9.47 -12.21
N ILE A 85 -6.60 9.81 -11.40
CA ILE A 85 -6.56 11.01 -10.54
C ILE A 85 -5.45 10.90 -9.49
N ILE A 86 -5.21 9.72 -8.90
CA ILE A 86 -4.12 9.48 -7.94
C ILE A 86 -2.77 9.87 -8.54
N ASN A 87 -2.54 9.50 -9.80
CA ASN A 87 -1.29 9.81 -10.50
C ASN A 87 -1.11 11.32 -10.77
N ASP A 88 -2.19 12.09 -10.77
CA ASP A 88 -2.17 13.53 -11.02
C ASP A 88 -2.18 14.39 -9.74
N VAL A 89 -2.27 13.79 -8.54
CA VAL A 89 -2.41 14.53 -7.27
C VAL A 89 -1.29 15.56 -7.05
N SER A 90 -0.07 15.26 -7.49
CA SER A 90 1.08 16.15 -7.35
C SER A 90 0.96 17.43 -8.19
N VAL A 91 0.16 17.42 -9.27
CA VAL A 91 -0.05 18.56 -10.18
C VAL A 91 -1.11 19.52 -9.62
N ILE A 92 -1.98 19.05 -8.72
CA ILE A 92 -3.10 19.83 -8.20
C ILE A 92 -2.59 20.84 -7.17
N LEU A 93 -2.79 22.13 -7.43
CA LEU A 93 -2.21 23.21 -6.62
C LEU A 93 -2.90 23.42 -5.26
N THR A 94 -4.20 23.13 -5.15
CA THR A 94 -5.01 23.43 -3.96
C THR A 94 -5.89 22.25 -3.55
N GLY A 95 -6.02 22.00 -2.23
CA GLY A 95 -6.91 20.97 -1.69
C GLY A 95 -6.39 19.54 -1.75
N GLN A 96 -5.08 19.33 -1.94
CA GLN A 96 -4.46 17.99 -2.04
C GLN A 96 -4.80 17.07 -0.85
N HIS A 97 -4.84 17.60 0.38
CA HIS A 97 -5.17 16.81 1.56
C HIS A 97 -6.61 16.27 1.53
N ALA A 98 -7.60 17.14 1.28
CA ALA A 98 -9.01 16.74 1.21
C ALA A 98 -9.28 15.79 0.03
N LEU A 99 -8.57 15.97 -1.08
CA LEU A 99 -8.59 15.07 -2.22
C LEU A 99 -8.02 13.70 -1.85
N GLY A 100 -6.83 13.65 -1.26
CA GLY A 100 -6.18 12.41 -0.86
C GLY A 100 -7.01 11.60 0.13
N GLU A 101 -7.58 12.25 1.14
CA GLU A 101 -8.52 11.62 2.09
C GLU A 101 -9.72 10.99 1.37
N SER A 102 -10.32 11.73 0.43
CA SER A 102 -11.48 11.26 -0.33
C SER A 102 -11.11 10.11 -1.27
N LEU A 103 -9.93 10.13 -1.91
CA LEU A 103 -9.43 9.06 -2.76
C LEU A 103 -9.18 7.77 -1.95
N LEU A 104 -8.54 7.86 -0.79
CA LEU A 104 -8.31 6.72 0.09
C LEU A 104 -9.62 6.10 0.57
N CYS A 105 -10.61 6.94 0.91
CA CYS A 105 -11.94 6.49 1.30
C CYS A 105 -12.62 5.73 0.15
N VAL A 106 -12.62 6.28 -1.07
CA VAL A 106 -13.19 5.61 -2.26
C VAL A 106 -12.48 4.29 -2.53
N LEU A 107 -11.15 4.24 -2.51
CA LEU A 107 -10.39 3.01 -2.73
C LEU A 107 -10.74 1.92 -1.70
N GLY A 108 -10.81 2.27 -0.42
CA GLY A 108 -11.20 1.34 0.63
C GLY A 108 -12.64 0.83 0.47
N CYS A 109 -13.56 1.70 0.03
CA CYS A 109 -14.95 1.33 -0.23
C CYS A 109 -15.12 0.52 -1.53
N LEU A 110 -14.24 0.71 -2.52
CA LEU A 110 -14.26 0.01 -3.81
C LEU A 110 -13.69 -1.40 -3.71
N ALA A 111 -12.67 -1.62 -2.87
CA ALA A 111 -12.00 -2.92 -2.68
C ALA A 111 -12.94 -4.15 -2.70
N PRO A 112 -14.08 -4.19 -1.97
CA PRO A 112 -14.99 -5.33 -1.97
C PRO A 112 -15.69 -5.63 -3.31
N PHE A 113 -15.78 -4.65 -4.21
CA PHE A 113 -16.49 -4.76 -5.49
C PHE A 113 -15.55 -5.11 -6.66
N LEU A 114 -14.24 -5.07 -6.45
CA LEU A 114 -13.25 -5.29 -7.50
C LEU A 114 -12.99 -6.78 -7.75
N SER A 115 -12.56 -7.09 -8.97
CA SER A 115 -12.10 -8.42 -9.33
C SER A 115 -10.83 -8.79 -8.55
N SER A 116 -10.59 -10.09 -8.35
CA SER A 116 -9.41 -10.58 -7.62
C SER A 116 -8.09 -10.09 -8.20
N SER A 117 -7.99 -9.96 -9.52
CA SER A 117 -6.77 -9.51 -10.21
C SER A 117 -6.41 -8.05 -9.88
N ILE A 118 -7.41 -7.18 -9.80
CA ILE A 118 -7.22 -5.76 -9.46
C ILE A 118 -7.07 -5.59 -7.95
N LEU A 119 -7.83 -6.37 -7.17
CA LEU A 119 -7.71 -6.37 -5.73
C LEU A 119 -6.29 -6.75 -5.27
N ASP A 120 -5.62 -7.67 -5.96
CA ASP A 120 -4.23 -8.04 -5.66
C ASP A 120 -3.22 -6.91 -5.99
N THR A 121 -3.53 -5.96 -6.88
CA THR A 121 -2.66 -4.81 -7.19
C THR A 121 -2.89 -3.60 -6.28
N LEU A 122 -4.05 -3.54 -5.60
CA LEU A 122 -4.42 -2.42 -4.72
C LEU A 122 -3.39 -2.10 -3.63
N PRO A 123 -2.78 -3.07 -2.91
CA PRO A 123 -1.78 -2.74 -1.89
C PRO A 123 -0.59 -1.95 -2.45
N ASN A 124 -0.13 -2.29 -3.66
CA ASN A 124 0.93 -1.54 -4.33
C ASN A 124 0.48 -0.12 -4.71
N LEU A 125 -0.72 0.01 -5.28
CA LEU A 125 -1.28 1.31 -5.65
C LEU A 125 -1.44 2.22 -4.42
N VAL A 126 -1.96 1.68 -3.32
CA VAL A 126 -2.10 2.47 -2.08
C VAL A 126 -0.74 2.79 -1.47
N ALA A 127 0.23 1.88 -1.51
CA ALA A 127 1.59 2.17 -1.06
C ALA A 127 2.24 3.28 -1.89
N SER A 128 2.07 3.28 -3.23
CA SER A 128 2.66 4.31 -4.10
C SER A 128 2.10 5.71 -3.82
N THR A 129 0.90 5.83 -3.26
CA THR A 129 0.37 7.15 -2.81
C THR A 129 1.22 7.81 -1.73
N LEU A 130 2.03 7.08 -0.96
CA LEU A 130 3.00 7.67 -0.01
C LEU A 130 4.04 8.56 -0.71
N THR A 131 4.24 8.39 -2.02
CA THR A 131 5.20 9.18 -2.79
C THR A 131 4.62 10.50 -3.29
N THR A 132 3.30 10.59 -3.44
CA THR A 132 2.60 11.73 -4.04
C THR A 132 1.73 12.50 -3.05
N PHE A 133 1.24 11.86 -1.99
CA PHE A 133 0.30 12.47 -1.05
C PHE A 133 1.03 13.22 0.07
N PRO A 134 0.40 14.24 0.68
CA PRO A 134 0.96 14.92 1.84
C PRO A 134 1.22 13.98 3.02
N SER A 135 2.28 14.26 3.78
CA SER A 135 2.69 13.46 4.96
C SER A 135 1.62 13.34 6.05
N SER A 136 0.68 14.29 6.12
CA SER A 136 -0.47 14.21 7.02
C SER A 136 -1.39 13.02 6.76
N LEU A 137 -1.39 12.45 5.55
CA LEU A 137 -2.20 11.28 5.18
C LEU A 137 -1.46 9.94 5.33
N HIS A 138 -0.16 9.94 5.65
CA HIS A 138 0.62 8.70 5.73
C HIS A 138 0.04 7.69 6.73
N ARG A 139 -0.52 8.19 7.85
CA ARG A 139 -1.23 7.35 8.82
C ARG A 139 -2.43 6.63 8.20
N ASP A 140 -3.27 7.36 7.47
CA ASP A 140 -4.49 6.82 6.88
C ASP A 140 -4.18 5.81 5.78
N ILE A 141 -3.14 6.09 4.97
CA ILE A 141 -2.63 5.17 3.94
C ILE A 141 -2.22 3.84 4.58
N LEU A 142 -1.41 3.90 5.64
CA LEU A 142 -0.92 2.70 6.30
C LEU A 142 -2.02 1.96 7.07
N MET A 143 -2.98 2.67 7.66
CA MET A 143 -4.16 2.07 8.26
C MET A 143 -5.01 1.33 7.22
N LEU A 144 -5.20 1.92 6.04
CA LEU A 144 -5.92 1.27 4.93
C LEU A 144 -5.18 0.02 4.46
N LEU A 145 -3.85 0.08 4.31
CA LEU A 145 -3.04 -1.09 3.96
C LEU A 145 -3.15 -2.19 5.02
N CYS A 146 -2.86 -1.89 6.29
CA CYS A 146 -2.70 -2.90 7.33
C CYS A 146 -4.03 -3.48 7.83
N ASN A 147 -5.08 -2.67 7.93
CA ASN A 147 -6.35 -3.12 8.51
C ASN A 147 -7.32 -3.68 7.47
N ASN A 148 -7.20 -3.26 6.20
CA ASN A 148 -8.19 -3.58 5.18
C ASN A 148 -7.59 -4.36 4.02
N LEU A 149 -6.57 -3.82 3.33
CA LEU A 149 -6.12 -4.38 2.04
C LEU A 149 -5.22 -5.61 2.19
N LEU A 150 -4.18 -5.55 3.03
CA LEU A 150 -3.26 -6.66 3.23
C LEU A 150 -3.96 -7.90 3.81
N PRO A 151 -4.86 -7.79 4.81
CA PRO A 151 -5.59 -8.95 5.31
C PRO A 151 -6.48 -9.61 4.26
N VAL A 152 -7.02 -8.86 3.30
CA VAL A 152 -7.88 -9.44 2.25
C VAL A 152 -7.05 -10.06 1.11
N THR A 153 -5.90 -9.46 0.78
CA THR A 153 -5.05 -9.85 -0.35
C THR A 153 -3.94 -10.84 -0.01
N ILE A 154 -3.51 -10.94 1.25
CA ILE A 154 -2.46 -11.87 1.67
C ILE A 154 -3.05 -13.06 2.43
N SER A 155 -4.16 -12.88 3.14
CA SER A 155 -4.68 -13.93 4.02
C SER A 155 -4.99 -15.21 3.25
N ASN A 156 -4.45 -16.28 3.80
CA ASN A 156 -4.03 -17.53 3.17
C ASN A 156 -5.19 -18.48 2.91
N LEU A 157 -6.20 -18.01 2.18
CA LEU A 157 -7.53 -18.61 2.26
C LEU A 157 -7.76 -19.86 1.40
N MET A 158 -6.90 -20.19 0.44
CA MET A 158 -7.21 -21.29 -0.48
C MET A 158 -5.99 -22.03 -1.04
N GLY A 159 -4.90 -22.20 -0.27
CA GLY A 159 -3.78 -23.09 -0.67
C GLY A 159 -3.11 -22.76 -2.01
N GLN A 160 -3.36 -21.58 -2.59
CA GLN A 160 -2.62 -21.04 -3.72
C GLN A 160 -1.46 -20.24 -3.15
N ASN A 161 -0.27 -20.81 -3.29
CA ASN A 161 0.92 -20.36 -2.58
C ASN A 161 1.55 -19.05 -3.10
N CYS A 162 1.03 -18.45 -4.19
CA CYS A 162 1.60 -17.24 -4.77
C CYS A 162 0.49 -16.40 -5.41
N THR A 163 0.11 -15.27 -4.80
CA THR A 163 -0.65 -14.22 -5.49
C THR A 163 0.28 -13.05 -5.78
N TYR A 164 -0.05 -12.22 -6.77
CA TYR A 164 0.71 -11.00 -7.03
C TYR A 164 0.84 -10.13 -5.76
N ALA A 165 -0.19 -10.11 -4.91
CA ALA A 165 -0.16 -9.44 -3.63
C ALA A 165 0.90 -9.98 -2.65
N THR A 166 1.14 -11.30 -2.61
CA THR A 166 2.20 -11.87 -1.76
C THR A 166 3.60 -11.57 -2.28
N ASP A 167 3.76 -11.61 -3.60
CA ASP A 167 5.06 -11.40 -4.27
C ASP A 167 5.46 -9.91 -4.30
N SER A 168 4.47 -9.02 -4.20
CA SER A 168 4.68 -7.57 -4.15
C SER A 168 4.95 -7.01 -2.76
N VAL A 169 4.84 -7.81 -1.70
CA VAL A 169 5.13 -7.39 -0.31
C VAL A 169 6.49 -6.70 -0.17
N PRO A 170 7.60 -7.20 -0.73
CA PRO A 170 8.89 -6.52 -0.65
C PRO A 170 8.84 -5.10 -1.25
N SER A 171 8.15 -4.91 -2.38
CA SER A 171 7.99 -3.61 -3.02
C SER A 171 7.18 -2.64 -2.15
N VAL A 172 6.08 -3.11 -1.54
CA VAL A 172 5.29 -2.31 -0.58
C VAL A 172 6.17 -1.89 0.60
N LEU A 173 6.93 -2.82 1.17
CA LEU A 173 7.86 -2.53 2.28
C LEU A 173 8.94 -1.52 1.90
N MET A 174 9.51 -1.63 0.69
CA MET A 174 10.51 -0.67 0.20
C MET A 174 9.94 0.74 0.17
N ILE A 175 8.74 0.93 -0.39
CA ILE A 175 8.08 2.25 -0.47
C ILE A 175 7.79 2.78 0.93
N VAL A 176 7.20 1.95 1.80
CA VAL A 176 6.84 2.37 3.17
C VAL A 176 8.08 2.77 3.96
N PHE A 177 9.17 2.02 3.89
CA PHE A 177 10.40 2.35 4.61
C PHE A 177 11.15 3.56 4.02
N GLN A 178 10.97 3.82 2.72
CA GLN A 178 11.58 4.97 2.06
C GLN A 178 10.86 6.27 2.41
N PHE A 179 9.53 6.26 2.41
CA PHE A 179 8.71 7.48 2.48
C PHE A 179 8.04 7.71 3.84
N SER A 180 8.01 6.72 4.74
CA SER A 180 7.55 6.92 6.11
C SER A 180 8.74 7.16 7.04
N HIS A 181 8.62 8.15 7.92
CA HIS A 181 9.71 8.58 8.81
C HIS A 181 9.50 8.15 10.28
N SER A 182 8.38 7.52 10.59
CA SER A 182 8.08 7.06 11.96
C SER A 182 8.39 5.57 12.11
N LYS A 183 9.08 5.22 13.19
CA LYS A 183 9.34 3.82 13.56
C LYS A 183 8.04 3.05 13.81
N GLU A 184 7.01 3.73 14.33
CA GLU A 184 5.71 3.14 14.60
C GLU A 184 5.05 2.61 13.32
N TYR A 185 5.17 3.35 12.23
CA TYR A 185 4.65 2.96 10.92
C TYR A 185 5.38 1.76 10.34
N HIS A 186 6.71 1.73 10.50
CA HIS A 186 7.51 0.60 10.06
C HIS A 186 7.18 -0.69 10.84
N SER A 187 7.06 -0.59 12.17
CA SER A 187 6.66 -1.73 13.00
C SER A 187 5.23 -2.18 12.70
N MET A 188 4.29 -1.26 12.53
CA MET A 188 2.89 -1.59 12.26
C MET A 188 2.71 -2.45 11.01
N ILE A 189 3.38 -2.10 9.90
CA ILE A 189 3.25 -2.88 8.67
C ILE A 189 3.95 -4.25 8.77
N VAL A 190 5.10 -4.32 9.44
CA VAL A 190 5.81 -5.59 9.64
C VAL A 190 5.02 -6.52 10.56
N GLU A 191 4.45 -6.01 11.65
CA GLU A 191 3.59 -6.77 12.56
C GLU A 191 2.32 -7.26 11.88
N CYS A 192 1.68 -6.41 11.06
CA CYS A 192 0.57 -6.80 10.21
C CYS A 192 0.97 -7.99 9.30
N LEU A 193 2.08 -7.88 8.59
CA LEU A 193 2.54 -8.94 7.69
C LEU A 193 2.89 -10.24 8.45
N MET A 194 3.49 -10.15 9.63
CA MET A 194 3.82 -11.31 10.47
C MET A 194 2.56 -12.05 10.94
N ALA A 195 1.46 -11.33 11.16
CA ALA A 195 0.17 -11.95 11.47
C ALA A 195 -0.44 -12.66 10.24
N LEU A 196 -0.07 -12.25 9.02
CA LEU A 196 -0.67 -12.75 7.77
C LEU A 196 0.14 -13.87 7.11
N LYS A 197 1.48 -13.86 7.22
CA LYS A 197 2.36 -14.89 6.61
C LYS A 197 3.58 -15.19 7.46
N LYS A 198 4.11 -16.42 7.34
CA LYS A 198 5.24 -16.91 8.16
C LYS A 198 6.62 -16.47 7.67
N ASP A 199 6.75 -16.14 6.39
CA ASP A 199 8.04 -15.92 5.71
C ASP A 199 8.42 -14.44 5.56
N VAL A 200 7.94 -13.56 6.44
CA VAL A 200 8.18 -12.10 6.36
C VAL A 200 9.67 -11.74 6.39
N TYR A 201 10.48 -12.53 7.11
CA TYR A 201 11.94 -12.34 7.11
C TYR A 201 12.56 -12.45 5.70
N LYS A 202 11.99 -13.27 4.80
CA LYS A 202 12.44 -13.37 3.40
C LYS A 202 12.18 -12.06 2.67
N ASP A 203 11.02 -11.43 2.89
CA ASP A 203 10.71 -10.13 2.26
C ASP A 203 11.63 -9.03 2.79
N LEU A 204 11.92 -9.03 4.09
CA LEU A 204 12.89 -8.09 4.66
C LEU A 204 14.29 -8.30 4.05
N LEU A 205 14.71 -9.55 3.83
CA LEU A 205 15.96 -9.85 3.12
C LEU A 205 15.93 -9.34 1.67
N TYR A 206 14.80 -9.46 0.96
CA TYR A 206 14.63 -8.86 -0.37
C TYR A 206 14.74 -7.34 -0.33
N VAL A 207 14.14 -6.68 0.67
CA VAL A 207 14.24 -5.23 0.86
C VAL A 207 15.69 -4.82 1.14
N ILE A 208 16.43 -5.60 1.92
CA ILE A 208 17.85 -5.35 2.19
C ILE A 208 18.70 -5.53 0.93
N ALA A 209 18.39 -6.53 0.09
CA ALA A 209 19.14 -6.82 -1.12
C ALA A 209 18.91 -5.78 -2.23
N TYR A 210 17.68 -5.30 -2.40
CA TYR A 210 17.28 -4.49 -3.57
C TYR A 210 16.74 -3.09 -3.25
N GLY A 211 16.53 -2.75 -1.97
CA GLY A 211 15.96 -1.46 -1.57
C GLY A 211 16.92 -0.28 -1.71
N ALA A 212 16.40 0.94 -1.57
CA ALA A 212 17.23 2.14 -1.42
C ALA A 212 17.92 2.19 -0.04
N SER A 213 18.92 3.07 0.13
CA SER A 213 19.75 3.12 1.36
C SER A 213 18.93 3.22 2.64
N GLN A 214 17.91 4.07 2.66
CA GLN A 214 17.03 4.26 3.83
C GLN A 214 16.17 3.02 4.09
N SER A 215 15.56 2.43 3.05
CA SER A 215 14.78 1.21 3.19
C SER A 215 15.62 0.03 3.69
N ARG A 216 16.87 -0.08 3.23
CA ARG A 216 17.83 -1.10 3.69
C ARG A 216 18.16 -0.94 5.18
N GLU A 217 18.40 0.28 5.63
CA GLU A 217 18.66 0.58 7.04
C GLU A 217 17.51 0.12 7.93
N VAL A 218 16.29 0.56 7.61
CA VAL A 218 15.08 0.22 8.35
C VAL A 218 14.82 -1.29 8.35
N ALA A 219 14.91 -1.94 7.20
CA ALA A 219 14.69 -3.37 7.06
C ALA A 219 15.70 -4.20 7.87
N SER A 220 16.99 -3.82 7.85
CA SER A 220 18.01 -4.50 8.65
C SER A 220 17.74 -4.39 10.15
N HIS A 221 17.37 -3.19 10.62
CA HIS A 221 17.05 -2.96 12.02
C HIS A 221 15.84 -3.78 12.47
N LEU A 222 14.77 -3.83 11.66
CA LEU A 222 13.56 -4.61 11.99
C LEU A 222 13.79 -6.11 11.89
N LEU A 223 14.59 -6.57 10.92
CA LEU A 223 14.94 -7.99 10.78
C LEU A 223 15.60 -8.51 12.07
N PHE A 224 16.60 -7.80 12.59
CA PHE A 224 17.28 -8.22 13.82
C PHE A 224 16.47 -7.95 15.09
N TYR A 225 15.54 -6.99 15.06
CA TYR A 225 14.62 -6.74 16.16
C TYR A 225 13.63 -7.91 16.36
N TYR A 226 12.98 -8.37 15.28
CA TYR A 226 11.99 -9.45 15.36
C TYR A 226 12.60 -10.86 15.25
N TRP A 227 13.73 -11.02 14.55
CA TRP A 227 14.48 -12.28 14.43
C TRP A 227 15.91 -12.14 14.97
N PRO A 228 16.08 -12.00 16.31
CA PRO A 228 17.41 -11.84 16.91
C PRO A 228 18.34 -13.03 16.67
N GLN A 229 17.79 -14.22 16.37
CA GLN A 229 18.57 -15.42 16.02
C GLN A 229 19.38 -15.26 14.73
N LEU A 230 18.95 -14.38 13.83
CA LEU A 230 19.68 -14.07 12.60
C LEU A 230 20.82 -13.06 12.85
N ASN A 231 20.88 -12.47 14.06
CA ASN A 231 21.87 -11.47 14.39
C ASN A 231 23.25 -12.13 14.60
N PRO A 232 24.25 -11.85 13.74
CA PRO A 232 25.61 -12.37 13.91
C PRO A 232 26.28 -11.90 15.20
N MET A 233 25.83 -10.80 15.82
CA MET A 233 26.39 -10.27 17.07
C MET A 233 26.16 -11.18 18.28
N CYS A 234 25.26 -12.16 18.19
CA CYS A 234 25.10 -13.20 19.20
C CYS A 234 26.10 -14.36 19.05
N PHE A 235 26.81 -14.45 17.92
CA PHE A 235 27.96 -15.33 17.76
C PHE A 235 29.21 -14.55 18.17
N ASP A 236 29.71 -14.88 19.35
CA ASP A 236 30.87 -14.27 19.98
C ASP A 236 32.14 -14.48 19.12
N PHE A 237 32.42 -13.57 18.18
CA PHE A 237 33.76 -13.42 17.60
C PHE A 237 34.65 -12.72 18.62
N SER A 238 34.97 -13.45 19.68
CA SER A 238 36.01 -13.09 20.65
C SER A 238 37.38 -13.06 19.95
N GLY A 239 37.68 -11.96 19.26
CA GLY A 239 38.96 -11.87 18.56
C GLY A 239 39.29 -10.67 17.69
N ILE A 240 38.44 -9.64 17.54
CA ILE A 240 38.83 -8.47 16.73
C ILE A 240 38.50 -7.16 17.44
N HIS A 241 39.50 -6.64 18.14
CA HIS A 241 39.53 -5.26 18.65
C HIS A 241 39.58 -4.28 17.47
N GLY A 242 38.50 -3.54 17.28
CA GLY A 242 38.42 -2.43 16.34
C GLY A 242 37.25 -1.53 16.70
N THR A 243 37.54 -0.44 17.42
CA THR A 243 36.58 0.60 17.78
C THR A 243 36.13 1.35 16.52
N TYR A 244 34.94 1.02 16.02
CA TYR A 244 34.29 1.79 14.95
C TYR A 244 32.88 2.21 15.39
N HIS A 245 32.74 3.52 15.51
CA HIS A 245 31.52 4.23 15.86
C HIS A 245 30.63 4.29 14.61
N GLY A 246 29.42 3.73 14.69
CA GLY A 246 28.44 3.76 13.60
C GLY A 246 27.77 2.41 13.40
N SER A 247 26.52 2.29 13.86
CA SER A 247 25.70 1.08 13.81
C SER A 247 25.55 0.51 12.38
N PHE A 248 25.69 1.34 11.35
CA PHE A 248 25.53 0.98 9.94
C PHE A 248 26.73 0.20 9.36
N LEU A 249 27.96 0.55 9.75
CA LEU A 249 29.18 -0.14 9.28
C LEU A 249 29.27 -1.59 9.78
N LYS A 250 28.63 -1.89 10.91
CA LYS A 250 28.63 -3.24 11.50
C LYS A 250 27.74 -4.23 10.72
N TYR A 251 26.63 -3.76 10.18
CA TYR A 251 25.78 -4.57 9.30
C TYR A 251 26.40 -4.74 7.92
N PHE A 252 27.16 -3.76 7.45
CA PHE A 252 27.90 -3.82 6.18
C PHE A 252 28.86 -5.03 6.13
N SER A 253 29.61 -5.31 7.20
CA SER A 253 30.47 -6.51 7.28
C SER A 253 29.71 -7.83 7.29
N PHE A 254 28.49 -7.87 7.84
CA PHE A 254 27.65 -9.08 7.81
C PHE A 254 27.15 -9.38 6.39
N PHE A 255 26.67 -8.37 5.66
CA PHE A 255 26.25 -8.51 4.27
C PHE A 255 27.44 -8.77 3.33
N HIS A 256 28.65 -8.31 3.70
CA HIS A 256 29.91 -8.69 3.04
C HIS A 256 30.20 -10.18 3.17
N CYS A 257 30.04 -10.77 4.36
CA CYS A 257 30.25 -12.21 4.59
C CYS A 257 29.20 -13.11 3.90
N LEU A 258 27.97 -12.64 3.71
CA LEU A 258 26.90 -13.38 3.03
C LEU A 258 26.96 -13.33 1.50
N GLY A 259 27.95 -12.67 0.90
CA GLY A 259 28.08 -12.54 -0.56
C GLY A 259 27.03 -11.63 -1.22
N LEU A 260 26.26 -10.90 -0.43
CA LEU A 260 25.22 -9.96 -0.89
C LEU A 260 25.81 -8.63 -1.40
N LEU A 261 27.12 -8.41 -1.22
CA LEU A 261 27.80 -7.16 -1.61
C LEU A 261 27.95 -6.95 -3.11
N LYS A 262 27.85 -7.98 -3.96
CA LYS A 262 27.81 -7.76 -5.42
C LYS A 262 26.67 -6.83 -5.85
N PHE A 263 25.64 -6.66 -5.03
CA PHE A 263 24.52 -5.76 -5.28
C PHE A 263 24.68 -4.36 -4.66
N CYS A 264 25.51 -4.20 -3.62
CA CYS A 264 25.72 -2.91 -2.96
C CYS A 264 26.73 -2.02 -3.72
N GLU A 265 27.68 -2.62 -4.47
CA GLU A 265 28.71 -1.88 -5.21
C GLU A 265 28.19 -1.16 -6.48
N ILE A 266 26.95 -1.38 -6.90
CA ILE A 266 26.39 -0.76 -8.12
C ILE A 266 25.77 0.62 -7.84
N GLY A 267 25.73 1.06 -6.59
CA GLY A 267 25.04 2.30 -6.18
C GLY A 267 25.84 3.24 -5.27
N LEU A 268 27.17 3.22 -5.37
CA LEU A 268 28.07 4.26 -4.82
C LEU A 268 28.67 5.07 -5.97
#